data_AF-A0AAW5MXW0-F1
#
_entry.id   AF-A0AAW5MXW0-F1
#
_cell.length_a   1.000
_cell.length_b   1.000
_cell.length_c   1.000
_cell.angle_alpha   90.00
_cell.angle_beta   90.00
_cell.angle_gamma   90.00
#
_symmetry.space_group_name_H-M   'P 1'
#
loop_
_entity.id
_entity.type
_entity.pdbx_description
1 polymer ?
#
loop_
_entity_poly.entity_id
_entity_poly.type
_entity_poly.pdbx_seq_one_letter_code
_entity_poly.pdbx_strand_id
1 'polypeptide(L)'
;IEDLREAARILDGRRVRRGLRAMVVPGSMLVKRQAEREGLDEVFVAAGFEWRDAGCSMCLGMNPDQLTPGERCASTSNRNFEGRQGKG
;
A
#
# COMPACT_ATOMS: atom_id res chain seq x y z
N ILE A 1 -4.50 9.72 8.44
CA ILE A 1 -5.29 8.49 8.75
C ILE A 1 -6.51 8.38 7.84
N GLU A 2 -7.07 9.53 7.47
CA GLU A 2 -8.20 9.76 6.58
C GLU A 2 -8.12 8.92 5.31
N ASP A 3 -6.97 8.88 4.64
CA ASP A 3 -6.77 8.08 3.42
C ASP A 3 -7.01 6.58 3.64
N LEU A 4 -6.61 6.03 4.80
CA LEU A 4 -6.82 4.62 5.12
C LEU A 4 -8.30 4.33 5.36
N ARG A 5 -9.03 5.25 6.00
CA ARG A 5 -10.47 5.11 6.22
C ARG A 5 -11.25 5.15 4.92
N GLU A 6 -10.90 6.08 4.03
CA GLU A 6 -11.56 6.21 2.73
C GLU A 6 -11.29 5.00 1.85
N ALA A 7 -10.04 4.55 1.79
CA ALA A 7 -9.69 3.33 1.07
C ALA A 7 -10.40 2.10 1.65
N ALA A 8 -10.46 1.94 2.99
CA ALA A 8 -11.17 0.84 3.63
C ALA A 8 -12.67 0.83 3.28
N ARG A 9 -13.33 2.00 3.24
CA ARG A 9 -14.74 2.10 2.79
C ARG A 9 -14.96 1.58 1.37
N ILE A 10 -14.01 1.83 0.47
CA ILE A 10 -14.10 1.34 -0.92
C ILE A 10 -13.85 -0.17 -0.97
N LEU A 11 -12.90 -0.66 -0.16
CA LEU A 11 -12.46 -2.05 -0.14
C LEU A 11 -13.42 -3.00 0.57
N ASP A 12 -14.25 -2.51 1.47
CA ASP A 12 -15.20 -3.34 2.22
C ASP A 12 -16.10 -4.16 1.27
N GLY A 13 -16.15 -5.47 1.50
CA GLY A 13 -16.83 -6.45 0.64
C GLY A 13 -16.18 -6.68 -0.74
N ARG A 14 -15.07 -6.04 -1.07
CA ARG A 14 -14.33 -6.23 -2.34
C ARG A 14 -13.05 -7.02 -2.14
N ARG A 15 -12.50 -7.53 -3.24
CA ARG A 15 -11.21 -8.24 -3.25
C ARG A 15 -10.35 -7.81 -4.41
N VAL A 16 -9.05 -7.77 -4.17
CA VAL A 16 -8.03 -7.58 -5.20
C VAL A 16 -8.16 -8.71 -6.22
N ARG A 17 -8.11 -8.34 -7.51
CA ARG A 17 -8.18 -9.31 -8.61
C ARG A 17 -7.01 -10.29 -8.51
N ARG A 18 -7.30 -11.58 -8.73
CA ARG A 18 -6.26 -12.63 -8.78
C ARG A 18 -5.13 -12.24 -9.75
N GLY A 19 -3.89 -12.39 -9.28
CA GLY A 19 -2.68 -12.07 -10.05
C GLY A 19 -2.20 -10.63 -9.92
N LEU A 20 -2.91 -9.78 -9.16
CA LEU A 20 -2.40 -8.46 -8.77
C LEU A 20 -1.79 -8.52 -7.37
N ARG A 21 -0.70 -7.79 -7.18
CA ARG A 21 -0.12 -7.50 -5.87
C ARG A 21 -0.68 -6.16 -5.39
N ALA A 22 -1.18 -6.13 -4.16
CA ALA A 22 -1.68 -4.93 -3.51
C ALA A 22 -1.06 -4.84 -2.11
N MET A 23 -0.64 -3.64 -1.72
CA MET A 23 -0.02 -3.39 -0.43
C MET A 23 -0.45 -2.05 0.11
N VAL A 24 -0.48 -1.94 1.43
CA VAL A 24 -0.78 -0.71 2.15
C VAL A 24 0.29 -0.48 3.21
N VAL A 25 0.84 0.72 3.22
CA VAL A 25 1.95 1.11 4.10
C VAL A 25 1.55 2.36 4.86
N PRO A 26 1.27 2.27 6.17
CA PRO A 26 0.92 3.45 6.96
C PRO A 26 2.07 4.46 6.99
N GLY A 27 1.74 5.76 6.93
CA GLY A 27 2.76 6.82 6.92
C GLY A 27 3.53 7.00 8.24
N SER A 28 3.03 6.44 9.36
CA SER A 28 3.72 6.44 10.64
C SER A 28 3.20 5.34 11.57
N MET A 29 3.98 4.98 12.59
CA MET A 29 3.54 4.00 13.60
C MET A 29 2.34 4.48 14.42
N LEU A 30 2.17 5.80 14.59
CA LEU A 30 0.98 6.37 15.23
C LEU A 30 -0.26 6.07 14.39
N VAL A 31 -0.19 6.33 13.08
CA VAL A 31 -1.28 6.07 12.13
C VAL A 31 -1.56 4.57 12.03
N LYS A 32 -0.51 3.72 11.98
CA LYS A 32 -0.66 2.26 11.96
C LYS A 32 -1.46 1.76 13.18
N ARG A 33 -1.00 2.10 14.39
CA ARG A 33 -1.69 1.71 15.62
C ARG A 33 -3.12 2.23 15.69
N GLN A 34 -3.38 3.41 15.14
CA GLN A 34 -4.73 3.96 15.08
C GLN A 34 -5.61 3.16 14.11
N ALA A 35 -5.11 2.86 12.92
CA ALA A 35 -5.82 2.05 11.93
C ALA A 35 -6.15 0.65 12.47
N GLU A 36 -5.22 0.04 13.21
CA GLU A 36 -5.42 -1.27 13.86
C GLU A 36 -6.46 -1.20 14.98
N ARG A 37 -6.46 -0.15 15.81
CA ARG A 37 -7.53 0.06 16.82
C ARG A 37 -8.91 0.26 16.19
N GLU A 38 -8.96 0.78 14.97
CA GLU A 38 -10.19 0.98 14.21
C GLU A 38 -10.58 -0.24 13.36
N GLY A 39 -9.78 -1.32 13.36
CA GLY A 39 -10.02 -2.53 12.58
C GLY A 39 -9.84 -2.35 11.06
N LEU A 40 -9.16 -1.28 10.62
CA LEU A 40 -8.99 -1.01 9.19
C LEU A 40 -8.05 -2.02 8.54
N ASP A 41 -7.04 -2.49 9.27
CA ASP A 41 -6.10 -3.51 8.83
C ASP A 41 -6.81 -4.81 8.43
N GLU A 42 -7.84 -5.21 9.19
CA GLU A 42 -8.67 -6.39 8.87
C GLU A 42 -9.38 -6.23 7.52
N VAL A 43 -9.90 -5.04 7.21
CA VAL A 43 -10.55 -4.74 5.92
C VAL A 43 -9.54 -4.85 4.77
N PHE A 44 -8.34 -4.29 4.94
CA PHE A 44 -7.27 -4.39 3.93
C PHE A 44 -6.85 -5.85 3.70
N VAL A 45 -6.61 -6.60 4.78
CA VAL A 45 -6.22 -8.02 4.71
C VAL A 45 -7.34 -8.86 4.06
N ALA A 46 -8.60 -8.63 4.44
CA ALA A 46 -9.74 -9.32 3.84
C ALA A 46 -9.90 -9.03 2.34
N ALA A 47 -9.55 -7.82 1.91
CA ALA A 47 -9.51 -7.44 0.50
C ALA A 47 -8.30 -8.03 -0.25
N GLY A 48 -7.32 -8.61 0.44
CA GLY A 48 -6.11 -9.20 -0.15
C GLY A 48 -4.94 -8.25 -0.29
N PHE A 49 -4.93 -7.16 0.48
CA PHE A 49 -3.76 -6.28 0.60
C PHE A 49 -2.76 -6.85 1.61
N GLU A 50 -1.48 -6.64 1.33
CA GLU A 50 -0.42 -6.79 2.32
C GLU A 50 -0.43 -5.60 3.30
N TRP A 51 -0.75 -5.87 4.56
CA TRP A 51 -0.66 -4.88 5.65
C TRP A 51 0.80 -4.75 6.12
N ARG A 52 1.49 -3.68 5.71
CA ARG A 52 2.93 -3.50 5.97
C ARG A 52 3.20 -2.66 7.21
N ASP A 53 4.45 -2.69 7.69
CA ASP A 53 4.93 -1.76 8.72
C ASP A 53 5.01 -0.34 8.22
N ALA A 54 4.89 0.61 9.15
CA ALA A 54 4.91 2.01 8.78
C ALA A 54 6.27 2.42 8.23
N GLY A 55 6.27 3.18 7.14
CA GLY A 55 7.50 3.60 6.48
C GLY A 55 7.27 4.16 5.09
N CYS A 56 8.37 4.46 4.39
CA CYS A 56 8.31 5.07 3.07
C CYS A 56 8.13 4.04 1.93
N SER A 57 8.29 2.73 2.19
CA SER A 57 8.19 1.65 1.19
C SER A 57 8.89 2.00 -0.13
N MET A 58 8.20 1.86 -1.27
CA MET A 58 8.70 2.12 -2.63
C MET A 58 9.16 3.56 -2.87
N CYS A 59 9.04 4.49 -1.91
CA CYS A 59 9.34 5.90 -2.13
C CYS A 59 10.77 6.12 -2.64
N LEU A 60 11.76 5.29 -2.31
CA LEU A 60 13.14 5.44 -2.82
C LEU A 60 13.63 4.26 -3.64
N GLY A 61 12.87 3.16 -3.75
CA GLY A 61 13.31 1.96 -4.47
C GLY A 61 14.63 1.37 -3.95
N MET A 62 14.91 1.50 -2.64
CA MET A 62 16.12 0.95 -1.99
C MET A 62 15.81 -0.23 -1.07
N ASN A 63 14.54 -0.43 -0.74
CA ASN A 63 14.03 -1.57 0.01
C ASN A 63 13.52 -2.65 -0.97
N PRO A 64 13.15 -3.85 -0.49
CA PRO A 64 12.64 -4.93 -1.36
C PRO A 64 11.33 -4.63 -2.09
N ASP A 65 10.62 -3.56 -1.71
CA ASP A 65 9.42 -3.10 -2.40
C ASP A 65 9.85 -2.36 -3.68
N GLN A 66 10.09 -3.13 -4.74
CA GLN A 66 10.45 -2.61 -6.06
C GLN A 66 9.62 -3.25 -7.16
N LEU A 67 9.46 -2.48 -8.24
CA LEU A 67 8.95 -2.97 -9.50
C LEU A 67 10.03 -3.74 -10.25
N THR A 68 9.61 -4.85 -10.84
CA THR A 68 10.39 -5.60 -11.82
C THR A 68 10.33 -4.92 -13.19
N PRO A 69 11.32 -5.13 -14.07
CA PRO A 69 11.30 -4.54 -15.41
C PRO A 69 10.01 -4.84 -16.18
N GLY A 70 9.34 -3.79 -16.65
CA GLY A 70 8.06 -3.88 -17.38
C GLY A 70 6.81 -4.04 -16.50
N GLU A 71 6.97 -4.15 -15.18
CA GLU A 71 5.85 -4.13 -14.23
C GLU A 71 5.23 -2.73 -14.16
N ARG A 72 3.90 -2.67 -14.09
CA ARG A 72 3.15 -1.42 -14.01
C ARG A 72 2.56 -1.26 -12.62
N CYS A 73 2.61 -0.05 -12.08
CA CYS A 73 2.09 0.26 -10.76
C CYS A 73 1.19 1.50 -10.81
N ALA A 74 0.10 1.45 -10.03
CA ALA A 74 -0.60 2.63 -9.59
C ALA A 74 -0.22 2.88 -8.12
N SER A 75 0.33 4.05 -7.83
CA SER A 75 0.91 4.40 -6.54
C SER A 75 0.33 5.73 -6.06
N THR A 76 0.09 5.85 -4.76
CA THR A 76 -0.32 7.11 -4.10
C THR A 76 0.88 8.00 -3.74
N SER A 77 2.11 7.59 -4.10
CA SER A 77 3.29 8.43 -3.96
C SER A 77 3.22 9.64 -4.88
N ASN A 78 3.81 10.76 -4.43
CA ASN A 78 3.84 12.02 -5.16
C ASN A 78 4.96 12.12 -6.21
N ARG A 79 5.70 11.03 -6.47
CA ARG A 79 6.84 11.01 -7.40
C ARG A 79 6.76 9.80 -8.33
N ASN A 80 6.91 10.03 -9.63
CA ASN A 80 6.74 9.03 -10.68
C ASN A 80 7.83 9.10 -11.78
N PHE A 81 9.00 9.67 -11.49
CA PHE A 81 10.10 9.71 -12.46
C PHE A 81 10.71 8.31 -12.67
N GLU A 82 11.31 8.10 -13.84
CA GLU A 82 11.94 6.82 -14.22
C GLU A 82 12.95 6.35 -13.17
N GLY A 83 12.90 5.06 -12.81
CA GLY A 83 13.81 4.52 -11.80
C GLY A 83 13.38 4.75 -10.34
N ARG A 84 12.27 5.47 -10.07
CA ARG A 84 11.87 5.83 -8.70
C ARG A 84 11.47 4.65 -7.83
N GLN A 85 10.69 3.72 -8.39
CA GLN A 85 10.08 2.60 -7.65
C GLN A 85 10.61 1.24 -8.12
N GLY A 86 11.62 1.22 -8.98
CA GLY A 86 12.16 0.02 -9.62
C GLY A 86 12.82 0.36 -10.94
N LYS A 87 13.46 -0.62 -11.58
CA LYS A 87 14.11 -0.42 -12.88
C LYS A 87 13.06 -0.44 -13.99
N GLY A 88 12.89 0.70 -14.66
CA GLY A 88 11.94 0.88 -15.78
C GLY A 88 11.21 2.20 -15.69
#